data_AF-A0A929GGB1-F1
#
_entry.id   AF-A0A929GGB1-F1
#
_cell.length_a   1.000
_cell.length_b   1.000
_cell.length_c   1.000
_cell.angle_alpha   90.00
_cell.angle_beta   90.00
_cell.angle_gamma   90.00
#
_symmetry.space_group_name_H-M   'P 1'
#
loop_
_entity.id
_entity.type
_entity.pdbx_description
1 polymer ?
#
loop_
_entity_poly.entity_id
_entity_poly.type
_entity_poly.pdbx_seq_one_letter_code
_entity_poly.pdbx_strand_id
1 'polypeptide(L)'
;MKKTGIILFFLTYFFLALICNLSGQQLYDCTIGEGYKLPSRSNISRLFAYDENFYYSLRLNKKGSLTYNAKGSGVYVEKFDKNLNHLISTEINLPQLNNIRKLIPKQFFVANNNFVIFANQYDINNKTAQSFILSFDENGEITGKPEFLGEIIDVSKKDFDE
;
A
#
# COMPACT_ATOMS: atom_id res chain seq x y z
N MET A 1 -22.59 17.91 -64.29
CA MET A 1 -22.76 16.86 -63.25
C MET A 1 -21.60 16.83 -62.23
N LYS A 2 -21.03 17.98 -61.81
CA LYS A 2 -19.90 18.02 -60.83
C LYS A 2 -20.28 18.60 -59.45
N LYS A 3 -21.45 19.24 -59.31
CA LYS A 3 -21.88 19.91 -58.07
C LYS A 3 -22.48 18.97 -57.01
N THR A 4 -23.09 17.86 -57.43
CA THR A 4 -23.72 16.87 -56.54
C THR A 4 -22.70 16.07 -55.73
N GLY A 5 -21.53 15.76 -56.31
CA GLY A 5 -20.46 15.04 -55.62
C GLY A 5 -19.83 15.82 -54.47
N ILE A 6 -19.73 17.15 -54.59
CA ILE A 6 -19.19 18.02 -53.54
C ILE A 6 -20.13 18.04 -52.34
N ILE A 7 -21.43 18.17 -52.58
CA ILE A 7 -22.44 18.17 -51.51
C ILE A 7 -22.43 16.82 -50.77
N LEU A 8 -22.34 15.71 -51.50
CA LEU A 8 -22.30 14.38 -50.90
C LEU A 8 -21.04 14.20 -50.03
N PHE A 9 -19.89 14.70 -50.49
CA PHE A 9 -18.64 14.64 -49.75
C PHE A 9 -18.70 15.42 -48.42
N PHE A 10 -19.24 16.65 -48.44
CA PHE A 10 -19.44 17.44 -47.23
C PHE A 10 -20.42 16.77 -46.25
N LEU A 11 -21.50 16.16 -46.77
CA LEU A 11 -22.46 15.45 -45.94
C LEU A 11 -21.80 14.28 -45.22
N THR A 12 -21.02 13.45 -45.94
CA THR A 12 -20.29 12.33 -45.33
C THR A 12 -19.28 12.80 -44.29
N TYR A 13 -18.56 13.89 -44.55
CA TYR A 13 -17.57 14.42 -43.60
C TYR A 13 -18.23 14.96 -42.33
N PHE A 14 -19.38 15.61 -42.48
CA PHE A 14 -20.17 16.11 -41.37
C PHE A 14 -20.71 14.97 -40.50
N PHE A 15 -21.24 13.91 -41.10
CA PHE A 15 -21.68 12.73 -40.36
C PHE A 15 -20.52 11.99 -39.68
N LEU A 16 -19.35 11.91 -40.31
CA LEU A 16 -18.15 11.32 -39.70
C LEU A 16 -17.69 12.12 -38.48
N ALA A 17 -17.69 13.45 -38.56
CA ALA A 17 -17.37 14.33 -37.44
C ALA A 17 -18.37 14.21 -36.28
N LEU A 18 -19.66 13.99 -36.57
CA LEU A 18 -20.70 13.74 -35.57
C LEU A 18 -20.46 12.41 -34.84
N ILE A 19 -20.13 11.34 -35.55
CA ILE A 19 -19.86 10.02 -34.94
C ILE A 19 -18.59 10.08 -34.07
N CYS A 20 -17.55 10.79 -34.50
CA CYS A 20 -16.34 10.97 -33.70
C CYS A 20 -16.58 11.77 -32.41
N ASN A 21 -17.48 12.75 -32.41
CA ASN A 21 -17.83 13.51 -31.19
C ASN A 21 -18.75 12.72 -30.24
N LEU A 22 -19.60 11.83 -30.75
CA LEU A 22 -20.41 10.92 -29.93
C LEU A 22 -19.59 9.79 -29.28
N SER A 23 -18.38 9.55 -29.79
CA SER A 23 -17.39 8.64 -29.20
C SER A 23 -16.49 9.34 -28.17
N GLY A 24 -16.84 10.57 -27.78
CA GLY A 24 -16.18 11.28 -26.69
C GLY A 24 -16.17 10.38 -25.46
N GLN A 25 -14.98 10.02 -25.04
CA GLN A 25 -14.68 9.25 -23.85
C GLN A 25 -15.63 9.70 -22.73
N GLN A 26 -16.53 8.81 -22.28
CA GLN A 26 -17.34 9.08 -21.11
C GLN A 26 -16.37 9.57 -20.04
N LEU A 27 -16.52 10.83 -19.64
CA LEU A 27 -15.89 11.34 -18.43
C LEU A 27 -16.49 10.48 -17.33
N TYR A 28 -15.79 9.41 -16.97
CA TYR A 28 -16.02 8.74 -15.72
C TYR A 28 -15.66 9.77 -14.65
N ASP A 29 -16.65 10.54 -14.22
CA ASP A 29 -16.56 11.28 -12.99
C ASP A 29 -16.34 10.24 -11.90
N CYS A 30 -15.08 10.05 -11.52
CA CYS A 30 -14.71 9.27 -10.37
C CYS A 30 -15.21 10.07 -9.17
N THR A 31 -16.45 9.81 -8.76
CA THR A 31 -16.94 10.24 -7.46
C THR A 31 -16.12 9.49 -6.42
N ILE A 32 -15.10 10.16 -5.89
CA ILE A 32 -14.49 9.73 -4.63
C ILE A 32 -15.67 9.73 -3.65
N GLY A 33 -16.10 8.53 -3.24
CA GLY A 33 -17.15 8.35 -2.24
C GLY A 33 -16.77 9.07 -0.94
N GLU A 34 -17.58 8.91 0.12
CA GLU A 34 -17.14 9.38 1.43
C GLU A 34 -15.82 8.69 1.79
N GLY A 35 -14.71 9.44 1.66
CA GLY A 35 -13.38 8.90 1.85
C GLY A 35 -13.26 8.34 3.26
N TYR A 36 -12.77 7.10 3.36
CA TYR A 36 -12.51 6.46 4.65
C TYR A 36 -11.65 7.40 5.53
N LYS A 37 -12.23 7.85 6.64
CA LYS A 37 -11.54 8.71 7.60
C LYS A 37 -10.76 7.83 8.56
N LEU A 38 -9.44 7.91 8.46
CA LEU A 38 -8.55 7.20 9.37
C LEU A 38 -8.82 7.55 10.85
N PRO A 39 -8.65 6.59 11.77
CA PRO A 39 -8.67 6.87 13.20
C PRO A 39 -7.66 7.97 13.55
N SER A 40 -8.06 8.92 14.39
CA SER A 40 -7.34 10.16 14.71
C SER A 40 -5.94 9.99 15.33
N ARG A 41 -5.59 8.77 15.77
CA ARG A 41 -4.26 8.43 16.33
C ARG A 41 -3.45 7.48 15.46
N SER A 42 -3.87 7.27 14.21
CA SER A 42 -3.25 6.29 13.32
C SER A 42 -2.48 6.95 12.18
N ASN A 43 -1.38 6.32 11.76
CA ASN A 43 -0.59 6.79 10.62
C ASN A 43 -0.63 5.72 9.53
N ILE A 44 -1.25 6.01 8.38
CA ILE A 44 -1.01 5.17 7.18
C ILE A 44 0.47 5.31 6.82
N SER A 45 1.16 4.18 6.70
CA SER A 45 2.51 4.15 6.16
C SER A 45 2.48 4.50 4.67
N ARG A 46 3.60 4.98 4.14
CA ARG A 46 3.76 5.14 2.68
C ARG A 46 3.99 3.81 1.95
N LEU A 47 3.86 2.68 2.64
CA LEU A 47 4.08 1.36 2.09
C LEU A 47 2.74 0.78 1.66
N PHE A 48 2.67 0.43 0.38
CA PHE A 48 1.48 -0.12 -0.27
C PHE A 48 1.83 -1.45 -0.91
N ALA A 49 0.85 -2.35 -0.94
CA ALA A 49 0.92 -3.60 -1.67
C ALA A 49 -0.36 -3.79 -2.47
N TYR A 50 -0.35 -4.68 -3.46
CA TYR A 50 -1.53 -5.01 -4.25
C TYR A 50 -1.46 -6.46 -4.73
N ASP A 51 -2.63 -7.03 -5.01
CA ASP A 51 -2.78 -8.28 -5.73
C ASP A 51 -3.73 -8.08 -6.94
N GLU A 52 -4.18 -9.16 -7.56
CA GLU A 52 -5.07 -9.10 -8.73
C GLU A 52 -6.40 -8.40 -8.45
N ASN A 53 -6.84 -8.36 -7.18
CA ASN A 53 -8.19 -7.98 -6.78
C ASN A 53 -8.23 -6.76 -5.88
N PHE A 54 -7.19 -6.50 -5.08
CA PHE A 54 -7.23 -5.54 -3.99
C PHE A 54 -5.95 -4.73 -3.85
N TYR A 55 -6.10 -3.54 -3.27
CA TYR A 55 -4.99 -2.72 -2.77
C TYR A 55 -4.91 -2.84 -1.25
N TYR A 56 -3.69 -2.74 -0.73
CA TYR A 56 -3.41 -2.86 0.69
C TYR A 56 -2.53 -1.72 1.16
N SER A 57 -2.82 -1.18 2.34
CA SER A 57 -1.94 -0.23 3.02
C SER A 57 -1.64 -0.71 4.44
N LEU A 58 -0.41 -0.50 4.89
CA LEU A 58 -0.03 -0.78 6.26
C LEU A 58 -0.31 0.45 7.13
N ARG A 59 -1.23 0.34 8.10
CA ARG A 59 -1.48 1.34 9.14
C ARG A 59 -0.63 1.06 10.37
N LEU A 60 0.11 2.06 10.81
CA LEU A 60 1.07 1.98 11.90
C LEU A 60 0.48 2.56 13.19
N ASN A 61 0.87 1.95 14.31
CA ASN A 61 0.56 2.44 15.65
C ASN A 61 1.39 3.67 16.06
N LYS A 62 2.55 3.86 15.44
CA LYS A 62 3.43 5.00 15.66
C LYS A 62 3.96 5.54 14.33
N LYS A 63 4.19 6.85 14.26
CA LYS A 63 4.73 7.50 13.07
C LYS A 63 6.06 6.83 12.67
N GLY A 64 6.08 6.23 11.47
CA GLY A 64 7.27 5.62 10.86
C GLY A 64 7.80 4.35 11.55
N SER A 65 7.07 3.75 12.49
CA SER A 65 7.53 2.53 13.16
C SER A 65 6.39 1.63 13.62
N LEU A 66 6.69 0.33 13.69
CA LEU A 66 5.89 -0.71 14.33
C LEU A 66 6.45 -0.91 15.74
N THR A 67 5.68 -0.55 16.77
CA THR A 67 6.05 -0.91 18.15
C THR A 67 5.36 -2.19 18.58
N TYR A 68 6.11 -3.12 19.18
CA TYR A 68 5.53 -4.32 19.78
C TYR A 68 4.79 -3.93 21.06
N ASN A 69 3.56 -4.39 21.23
CA ASN A 69 2.87 -4.46 22.53
C ASN A 69 1.63 -5.35 22.46
N ALA A 70 1.49 -6.21 23.48
CA ALA A 70 0.48 -7.25 23.61
C ALA A 70 -0.96 -6.69 23.65
N LYS A 71 -1.85 -7.30 22.83
CA LYS A 71 -3.29 -7.01 22.59
C LYS A 71 -3.62 -5.54 22.27
N GLY A 72 -4.15 -5.29 21.06
CA GLY A 72 -4.45 -3.95 20.58
C GLY A 72 -3.21 -3.29 19.99
N SER A 73 -2.52 -3.97 19.08
CA SER A 73 -1.21 -3.57 18.56
C SER A 73 -1.26 -2.19 17.90
N GLY A 74 -2.45 -1.77 17.44
CA GLY A 74 -2.64 -0.52 16.71
C GLY A 74 -2.10 -0.57 15.28
N VAL A 75 -1.65 -1.75 14.83
CA VAL A 75 -1.11 -2.01 13.50
C VAL A 75 -2.14 -2.80 12.71
N TYR A 76 -2.46 -2.33 11.51
CA TYR A 76 -3.49 -2.94 10.69
C TYR A 76 -3.05 -3.03 9.23
N VAL A 77 -3.52 -4.06 8.53
CA VAL A 77 -3.59 -4.06 7.08
C VAL A 77 -4.95 -3.53 6.69
N GLU A 78 -4.94 -2.43 5.96
CA GLU A 78 -6.14 -1.81 5.38
C GLU A 78 -6.32 -2.34 3.96
N LYS A 79 -7.42 -3.02 3.69
CA LYS A 79 -7.77 -3.58 2.39
C LYS A 79 -8.75 -2.68 1.66
N PHE A 80 -8.51 -2.45 0.38
CA PHE A 80 -9.33 -1.64 -0.50
C PHE A 80 -9.67 -2.40 -1.77
N ASP A 81 -10.86 -2.15 -2.33
CA ASP A 81 -11.22 -2.62 -3.66
C ASP A 81 -10.48 -1.85 -4.77
N LYS A 82 -10.70 -2.23 -6.04
CA LYS A 82 -10.07 -1.57 -7.20
C LYS A 82 -10.48 -0.10 -7.38
N ASN A 83 -11.59 0.31 -6.77
CA ASN A 83 -12.09 1.67 -6.78
C ASN A 83 -11.62 2.47 -5.55
N LEU A 84 -10.68 1.92 -4.77
CA LEU A 84 -10.14 2.50 -3.53
C LEU A 84 -11.18 2.66 -2.42
N ASN A 85 -12.28 1.92 -2.47
CA ASN A 85 -13.20 1.82 -1.34
C ASN A 85 -12.60 0.92 -0.28
N HIS A 86 -12.60 1.38 0.97
CA HIS A 86 -12.15 0.58 2.10
C HIS A 86 -13.10 -0.59 2.33
N LEU A 87 -12.55 -1.79 2.52
CA LEU A 87 -13.31 -3.02 2.74
C LEU A 87 -13.17 -3.53 4.17
N ILE A 88 -11.92 -3.70 4.64
CA ILE A 88 -11.64 -4.31 5.94
C ILE A 88 -10.33 -3.80 6.51
N SER A 89 -10.28 -3.68 7.84
CA SER A 89 -9.08 -3.44 8.64
C SER A 89 -8.72 -4.73 9.38
N THR A 90 -7.67 -5.43 8.96
CA THR A 90 -7.17 -6.62 9.65
C THR A 90 -6.12 -6.20 10.67
N GLU A 91 -6.32 -6.47 11.96
CA GLU A 91 -5.31 -6.19 12.97
C GLU A 91 -4.15 -7.17 12.86
N ILE A 92 -2.92 -6.66 12.87
CA ILE A 92 -1.73 -7.51 12.87
C ILE A 92 -1.37 -7.83 14.32
N ASN A 93 -1.36 -9.11 14.65
CA ASN A 93 -0.86 -9.61 15.92
C ASN A 93 0.67 -9.65 15.88
N LEU A 94 1.32 -8.68 16.53
CA LEU A 94 2.77 -8.60 16.64
C LEU A 94 3.21 -9.08 18.04
N PRO A 95 3.45 -10.39 18.25
CA PRO A 95 4.00 -10.89 19.50
C PRO A 95 5.37 -10.24 19.75
N GLN A 96 5.59 -9.84 21.00
CA GLN A 96 6.87 -9.28 21.41
C GLN A 96 8.00 -10.29 21.16
N LEU A 97 8.96 -9.91 20.34
CA LEU A 97 10.20 -10.67 20.15
C LEU A 97 11.19 -10.23 21.23
N ASN A 98 11.85 -11.19 21.88
CA ASN A 98 12.81 -10.89 22.96
C ASN A 98 13.86 -9.87 22.48
N ASN A 99 14.06 -8.81 23.27
CA ASN A 99 14.99 -7.71 23.01
C ASN A 99 14.66 -6.78 21.82
N ILE A 100 13.54 -6.98 21.13
CA ILE A 100 13.09 -6.12 20.03
C ILE A 100 11.87 -5.33 20.49
N ARG A 101 12.02 -4.00 20.57
CA ARG A 101 10.92 -3.10 21.01
C ARG A 101 10.23 -2.35 19.87
N LYS A 102 10.94 -2.14 18.76
CA LYS A 102 10.45 -1.37 17.62
C LYS A 102 11.07 -1.88 16.32
N LEU A 103 10.31 -1.77 15.24
CA LEU A 103 10.77 -1.98 13.88
C LEU A 103 10.40 -0.77 13.01
N ILE A 104 11.24 -0.50 12.02
CA ILE A 104 11.00 0.49 10.97
C ILE A 104 10.66 -0.29 9.71
N PRO A 105 9.38 -0.35 9.30
CA PRO A 105 9.01 -1.06 8.08
C PRO A 105 9.62 -0.33 6.87
N LYS A 106 10.21 -1.10 5.96
CA LYS A 106 10.91 -0.61 4.77
C LYS A 106 10.20 -1.03 3.49
N GLN A 107 9.66 -2.24 3.45
CA GLN A 107 8.86 -2.73 2.33
C GLN A 107 7.67 -3.55 2.83
N PHE A 108 6.60 -3.54 2.05
CA PHE A 108 5.37 -4.28 2.30
C PHE A 108 4.90 -4.92 1.00
N PHE A 109 4.61 -6.21 1.03
CA PHE A 109 4.20 -6.97 -0.15
C PHE A 109 3.21 -8.08 0.21
N VAL A 110 2.49 -8.57 -0.81
CA VAL A 110 1.58 -9.70 -0.71
C VAL A 110 2.18 -10.86 -1.50
N ALA A 111 2.25 -12.04 -0.90
CA ALA A 111 2.77 -13.24 -1.54
C ALA A 111 2.03 -14.48 -1.03
N ASN A 112 1.46 -15.27 -1.94
CA ASN A 112 0.77 -16.54 -1.63
C ASN A 112 -0.26 -16.41 -0.49
N ASN A 113 -1.14 -15.40 -0.57
CA ASN A 113 -2.14 -15.05 0.46
C ASN A 113 -1.57 -14.60 1.82
N ASN A 114 -0.26 -14.41 1.92
CA ASN A 114 0.37 -13.82 3.09
C ASN A 114 0.73 -12.35 2.84
N PHE A 115 0.65 -11.57 3.90
CA PHE A 115 1.25 -10.26 4.00
C PHE A 115 2.68 -10.41 4.48
N VAL A 116 3.61 -9.69 3.86
CA VAL A 116 5.02 -9.75 4.24
C VAL A 116 5.56 -8.34 4.43
N ILE A 117 6.23 -8.13 5.56
CA ILE A 117 6.87 -6.86 5.92
C ILE A 117 8.36 -7.13 6.05
N PHE A 118 9.15 -6.41 5.24
CA PHE A 118 10.58 -6.26 5.48
C PHE A 118 10.78 -5.04 6.37
N ALA A 119 11.44 -5.23 7.51
CA ALA A 119 11.63 -4.19 8.50
C ALA A 119 13.02 -4.22 9.11
N ASN A 120 13.47 -3.06 9.57
CA ASN A 120 14.76 -2.92 10.22
C ASN A 120 14.61 -2.48 11.68
N GLN A 121 15.50 -2.97 12.54
CA GLN A 121 15.76 -2.40 13.86
C GLN A 121 17.11 -1.69 13.84
N TYR A 122 17.17 -0.56 14.53
CA TYR A 122 18.40 0.19 14.73
C TYR A 122 18.60 0.48 16.20
N ASP A 123 19.78 0.12 16.71
CA ASP A 123 20.28 0.48 18.02
C ASP A 123 21.58 1.27 17.86
N ILE A 124 21.47 2.60 17.93
CA ILE A 124 22.61 3.51 17.77
C ILE A 124 23.59 3.38 18.94
N ASN A 125 23.11 2.99 20.14
CA ASN A 125 23.98 2.87 21.31
C ASN A 125 24.89 1.65 21.18
N ASN A 126 24.32 0.55 20.68
CA ASN A 126 25.08 -0.67 20.40
C ASN A 126 25.69 -0.68 18.98
N LYS A 127 25.45 0.39 18.20
CA LYS A 127 25.84 0.55 16.80
C LYS A 127 25.47 -0.67 15.94
N THR A 128 24.24 -1.14 16.07
CA THR A 128 23.75 -2.29 15.30
C THR A 128 22.55 -1.91 14.43
N ALA A 129 22.54 -2.44 13.21
CA ALA A 129 21.39 -2.44 12.31
C ALA A 129 21.02 -3.90 12.01
N GLN A 130 19.76 -4.26 12.19
CA GLN A 130 19.26 -5.62 12.00
C GLN A 130 18.08 -5.61 11.03
N SER A 131 17.99 -6.63 10.17
CA SER A 131 16.92 -6.77 9.18
C SER A 131 16.10 -8.03 9.40
N PHE A 132 14.78 -7.88 9.29
CA PHE A 132 13.80 -8.92 9.58
C PHE A 132 12.76 -9.02 8.46
N ILE A 133 12.33 -10.24 8.16
CA ILE A 133 11.11 -10.52 7.41
C ILE A 133 10.05 -11.04 8.38
N LEU A 134 8.87 -10.45 8.32
CA LEU A 134 7.68 -10.88 9.05
C LEU A 134 6.59 -11.27 8.05
N SER A 135 6.01 -12.46 8.23
CA SER A 135 4.91 -12.96 7.42
C SER A 135 3.65 -13.11 8.27
N PHE A 136 2.50 -12.74 7.71
CA PHE A 136 1.20 -12.79 8.36
C PHE A 136 0.16 -13.36 7.39
N ASP A 137 -0.83 -14.08 7.90
CA ASP A 137 -1.98 -14.53 7.11
C ASP A 137 -3.02 -13.41 6.93
N GLU A 138 -4.09 -13.73 6.21
CA GLU A 138 -5.24 -12.84 5.98
C GLU A 138 -5.98 -12.42 7.25
N ASN A 139 -5.83 -13.17 8.35
CA ASN A 139 -6.39 -12.88 9.66
C ASN A 139 -5.46 -11.98 10.50
N GLY A 140 -4.26 -11.68 10.00
CA GLY A 140 -3.25 -10.87 10.69
C GLY A 140 -2.43 -11.65 11.72
N GLU A 141 -2.49 -12.98 11.69
CA GLU A 141 -1.68 -13.85 12.55
C GLU A 141 -0.32 -14.15 11.91
N ILE A 142 0.74 -14.19 12.71
CA ILE A 142 2.08 -14.50 12.19
C ILE A 142 2.13 -15.93 11.67
N THR A 143 2.50 -16.07 10.39
CA THR A 143 2.72 -17.36 9.73
C THR A 143 4.21 -17.73 9.82
N GLY A 144 4.61 -18.30 10.96
CA GLY A 144 5.95 -18.83 11.17
C GLY A 144 6.80 -18.04 12.16
N LYS A 145 8.13 -18.19 12.08
CA LYS A 145 9.06 -17.40 12.90
C LYS A 145 9.58 -16.22 12.07
N PRO A 146 9.72 -15.03 12.67
CA PRO A 146 10.45 -13.93 12.04
C PRO A 146 11.79 -14.40 11.50
N GLU A 147 12.04 -14.14 10.23
CA GLU A 147 13.30 -14.51 9.58
C GLU A 147 14.30 -13.37 9.74
N PHE A 148 15.41 -13.67 10.40
CA PHE A 148 16.52 -12.73 10.53
C PHE A 148 17.41 -12.85 9.28
N LEU A 149 17.57 -11.74 8.56
CA LEU A 149 18.34 -11.72 7.32
C LEU A 149 19.81 -11.38 7.55
N GLY A 150 20.11 -10.62 8.60
CA GLY A 150 21.47 -10.20 8.90
C GLY A 150 21.55 -9.00 9.83
N GLU A 151 22.76 -8.77 10.32
CA GLU A 151 23.12 -7.60 11.10
C GLU A 151 24.40 -6.94 10.59
N ILE A 152 24.45 -5.62 10.75
CA ILE A 152 25.64 -4.81 10.54
C ILE A 152 26.01 -4.21 11.89
N ILE A 153 27.28 -4.39 12.28
CA ILE A 153 27.85 -3.86 13.52
C ILE A 153 28.70 -2.63 13.18
N ASP A 154 28.81 -1.71 14.14
CA ASP A 154 29.56 -0.45 14.04
C ASP A 154 28.99 0.53 12.99
N VAL A 155 27.66 0.53 12.82
CA VAL A 155 26.99 1.50 11.94
C VAL A 155 27.04 2.92 12.53
N SER A 156 27.38 3.90 11.68
CA SER A 156 27.52 5.29 12.07
C SER A 156 26.20 6.05 11.92
N LYS A 157 26.02 7.14 12.69
CA LYS A 157 24.78 7.93 12.64
C LYS A 157 24.45 8.46 11.22
N LYS A 158 25.48 8.70 10.41
CA LYS A 158 25.35 9.25 9.05
C LYS A 158 24.81 8.24 8.06
N ASP A 159 25.01 6.94 8.30
CA ASP A 159 24.52 5.87 7.42
C ASP A 159 22.99 5.66 7.53
N PHE A 160 22.29 6.53 8.28
CA PHE A 160 20.86 6.37 8.62
C PHE A 160 19.94 7.51 8.19
N ASP A 161 20.46 8.72 7.96
CA ASP A 161 19.66 9.92 7.67
C ASP A 161 19.46 10.15 6.15
N GLU A 162 19.99 9.27 5.30
CA GLU A 162 19.74 9.19 3.84
C GLU A 162 18.55 8.25 3.52
#